data_AF-A0A3D4EHW9-F1
#
_entry.id   AF-A0A3D4EHW9-F1
#
_cell.length_a   1.000
_cell.length_b   1.000
_cell.length_c   1.000
_cell.angle_alpha   90.00
_cell.angle_beta   90.00
_cell.angle_gamma   90.00
#
_symmetry.space_group_name_H-M   'P 1'
#
loop_
_entity.id
_entity.type
_entity.pdbx_description
1 polymer ?
#
loop_
_entity_poly.entity_id
_entity_poly.type
_entity_poly.pdbx_seq_one_letter_code
_entity_poly.pdbx_strand_id
1 'polypeptide(L)'
;MMLKCGLLGEKLGHSYSPQIHSMLADYEYELFEKSPEELEAFLKSGEFDGLNVTIPYKKAVMPYCTELSPTAAQIGSVNTIVRRSDGSLYGDNTDAFGFENLIVHNGIEVKGKKALVLGTGGASVTAQAVLKNLGASEVVVISRKGEDNYENIAKHADTEIIANTTPVGMYPNNGKAAVDLTQFPKLSGVLDVVYNPARTALLLQAERLGIPCAGGLYMLVSQAKRSCELFTGKSIPDSEIDRIERVLSHQMQNIVIIGMPGSGKTTVSTMLAEKLGRKIFDTDTMVAENAGMTIPEIFAAQGEAGFRRLETEATAEVGKLSGNIISTGGGVVTVAENYELLHQNGVIVWIERDTNKLARDGRPISLSSDLNELYAARLPLYDRFADIKADNNGDINDTVNAIMEMIK
;
A
#
# COMPACT_ATOMS: atom_id res chain seq x y z
N MET A 1 13.21 -34.33 5.14
CA MET A 1 12.18 -33.60 5.92
C MET A 1 11.97 -32.27 5.24
N MET A 2 10.74 -31.76 5.26
CA MET A 2 10.42 -30.42 4.78
C MET A 2 11.07 -29.40 5.72
N LEU A 3 11.56 -28.27 5.19
CA LEU A 3 12.15 -27.23 6.03
C LEU A 3 11.07 -26.57 6.90
N LYS A 4 11.42 -26.27 8.14
CA LYS A 4 10.59 -25.52 9.08
C LYS A 4 11.03 -24.06 9.11
N CYS A 5 10.29 -23.21 8.43
CA CYS A 5 10.56 -21.79 8.38
C CYS A 5 9.47 -20.97 9.09
N GLY A 6 9.72 -19.68 9.28
CA GLY A 6 8.66 -18.80 9.78
C GLY A 6 9.11 -17.39 10.09
N LEU A 7 8.21 -16.63 10.71
CA LEU A 7 8.43 -15.26 11.15
C LEU A 7 8.42 -15.19 12.68
N LEU A 8 9.52 -14.75 13.27
CA LEU A 8 9.68 -14.51 14.70
C LEU A 8 9.38 -13.04 15.04
N GLY A 9 8.49 -12.81 16.00
CA GLY A 9 8.20 -11.49 16.56
C GLY A 9 7.55 -11.61 17.93
N GLU A 10 7.38 -10.48 18.62
CA GLU A 10 6.72 -10.47 19.95
C GLU A 10 5.20 -10.60 19.81
N LYS A 11 4.62 -9.83 18.88
CA LYS A 11 3.22 -9.88 18.51
C LYS A 11 3.11 -9.79 17.00
N LEU A 12 2.50 -10.79 16.39
CA LEU A 12 2.33 -10.97 14.96
C LEU A 12 0.84 -10.91 14.65
N GLY A 13 0.40 -9.75 14.14
CA GLY A 13 -0.93 -9.61 13.57
C GLY A 13 -1.03 -10.29 12.20
N HIS A 14 -2.04 -9.91 11.40
CA HIS A 14 -2.14 -10.35 10.03
C HIS A 14 -0.87 -9.98 9.25
N SER A 15 -0.17 -10.98 8.72
CA SER A 15 1.06 -10.83 7.94
C SER A 15 0.90 -11.47 6.58
N TYR A 16 1.38 -10.80 5.53
CA TYR A 16 1.46 -11.38 4.18
C TYR A 16 2.67 -12.31 4.00
N SER A 17 3.60 -12.37 4.96
CA SER A 17 4.80 -13.22 4.85
C SER A 17 4.46 -14.70 4.61
N PRO A 18 3.55 -15.36 5.36
CA PRO A 18 3.21 -16.76 5.08
C PRO A 18 2.71 -16.99 3.65
N GLN A 19 1.88 -16.09 3.13
CA GLN A 19 1.37 -16.16 1.76
C GLN A 19 2.49 -15.93 0.72
N ILE A 20 3.35 -14.95 0.92
CA ILE A 20 4.49 -14.70 0.01
C ILE A 20 5.40 -15.93 -0.03
N HIS A 21 5.75 -16.46 1.13
CA HIS A 21 6.68 -17.57 1.25
C HIS A 21 6.12 -18.86 0.65
N SER A 22 4.81 -19.13 0.75
CA SER A 22 4.17 -20.29 0.11
C SER A 22 4.12 -20.20 -1.42
N MET A 23 4.20 -18.98 -1.98
CA MET A 23 4.30 -18.77 -3.42
C MET A 23 5.74 -18.88 -3.96
N LEU A 24 6.75 -18.87 -3.09
CA LEU A 24 8.17 -18.88 -3.45
C LEU A 24 8.77 -20.28 -3.43
N ALA A 25 8.42 -21.12 -2.45
CA ALA A 25 8.97 -22.46 -2.32
C ALA A 25 8.11 -23.38 -1.44
N ASP A 26 8.40 -24.68 -1.52
CA ASP A 26 7.72 -25.74 -0.78
C ASP A 26 8.42 -26.00 0.57
N TYR A 27 8.03 -25.24 1.60
CA TYR A 27 8.39 -25.46 3.01
C TYR A 27 7.27 -24.98 3.95
N GLU A 28 7.34 -25.36 5.22
CA GLU A 28 6.44 -24.84 6.26
C GLU A 28 6.85 -23.40 6.62
N TYR A 29 5.88 -22.48 6.70
CA TYR A 29 6.13 -21.10 7.15
C TYR A 29 5.12 -20.68 8.21
N GLU A 30 5.55 -20.65 9.47
CA GLU A 30 4.68 -20.36 10.62
C GLU A 30 4.97 -18.99 11.25
N LEU A 31 4.03 -18.51 12.07
CA LEU A 31 4.21 -17.31 12.88
C LEU A 31 4.62 -17.74 14.29
N PHE A 32 5.83 -17.33 14.70
CA PHE A 32 6.37 -17.60 16.02
C PHE A 32 6.28 -16.35 16.88
N GLU A 33 5.18 -16.22 17.62
CA GLU A 33 5.06 -15.23 18.70
C GLU A 33 5.82 -15.74 19.94
N LYS A 34 6.79 -14.96 20.40
CA LYS A 34 7.60 -15.26 21.59
C LYS A 34 7.76 -14.01 22.43
N SER A 35 7.63 -14.14 23.75
CA SER A 35 7.98 -13.04 24.65
C SER A 35 9.51 -12.84 24.71
N PRO A 36 10.01 -11.70 25.20
CA PRO A 36 11.45 -11.49 25.39
C PRO A 36 12.13 -12.57 26.23
N GLU A 37 11.43 -13.15 27.21
CA GLU A 37 11.92 -14.21 28.10
C GLU A 37 12.03 -15.57 27.40
N GLU A 38 11.17 -15.82 26.41
CA GLU A 38 11.15 -17.07 25.64
C GLU A 38 12.17 -17.08 24.49
N LEU A 39 12.66 -15.90 24.09
CA LEU A 39 13.49 -15.71 22.90
C LEU A 39 14.72 -16.62 22.88
N GLU A 40 15.48 -16.65 23.98
CA GLU A 40 16.71 -17.44 24.06
C GLU A 40 16.44 -18.94 23.95
N ALA A 41 15.44 -19.42 24.70
CA ALA A 41 15.07 -20.82 24.70
C ALA A 41 14.61 -21.27 23.30
N PHE A 42 13.80 -20.44 22.63
CA PHE A 42 13.33 -20.70 21.28
C PHE A 42 14.46 -20.74 20.25
N LEU A 43 15.39 -19.78 20.27
CA LEU A 43 16.53 -19.78 19.33
C LEU A 43 17.41 -21.03 19.46
N LYS A 44 17.45 -21.63 20.66
CA LYS A 44 18.20 -22.84 20.98
C LYS A 44 17.42 -24.15 20.83
N SER A 45 16.11 -24.12 20.60
CA SER A 45 15.25 -25.32 20.69
C SER A 45 15.37 -26.28 19.50
N GLY A 46 15.87 -25.81 18.35
CA GLY A 46 15.93 -26.60 17.12
C GLY A 46 14.58 -26.75 16.41
N GLU A 47 13.57 -25.96 16.80
CA GLU A 47 12.22 -26.00 16.20
C GLU A 47 12.13 -25.44 14.78
N PHE A 48 13.17 -24.74 14.31
CA PHE A 48 13.22 -24.08 13.01
C PHE A 48 14.54 -24.35 12.28
N ASP A 49 14.47 -24.31 10.96
CA ASP A 49 15.59 -24.32 10.03
C ASP A 49 15.91 -22.90 9.50
N GLY A 50 14.91 -22.04 9.36
CA GLY A 50 15.06 -20.66 8.92
C GLY A 50 14.02 -19.73 9.54
N LEU A 51 14.41 -18.51 9.88
CA LEU A 51 13.48 -17.52 10.43
C LEU A 51 13.66 -16.17 9.75
N ASN A 52 12.57 -15.54 9.38
CA ASN A 52 12.53 -14.09 9.37
C ASN A 52 12.32 -13.56 10.78
N VAL A 53 12.85 -12.39 11.07
CA VAL A 53 12.79 -11.75 12.38
C VAL A 53 12.25 -10.34 12.20
N THR A 54 11.19 -10.00 12.95
CA THR A 54 10.62 -8.67 12.97
C THR A 54 10.78 -8.00 14.34
N ILE A 55 10.17 -6.83 14.50
CA ILE A 55 10.17 -6.09 15.76
C ILE A 55 9.69 -6.97 16.94
N PRO A 56 10.27 -6.80 18.14
CA PRO A 56 11.41 -5.94 18.47
C PRO A 56 12.79 -6.65 18.33
N TYR A 57 12.84 -7.87 17.78
CA TYR A 57 13.97 -8.78 17.98
C TYR A 57 15.13 -8.66 16.99
N LYS A 58 15.02 -7.82 15.96
CA LYS A 58 16.06 -7.74 14.90
C LYS A 58 17.48 -7.47 15.43
N LYS A 59 17.62 -6.76 16.55
CA LYS A 59 18.91 -6.59 17.25
C LYS A 59 19.17 -7.66 18.30
N ALA A 60 18.13 -8.09 19.00
CA ALA A 60 18.21 -9.05 20.10
C ALA A 60 18.69 -10.44 19.64
N VAL A 61 18.43 -10.82 18.39
CA VAL A 61 18.87 -12.12 17.85
C VAL A 61 20.34 -12.15 17.45
N MET A 62 20.99 -11.00 17.27
CA MET A 62 22.37 -10.93 16.76
C MET A 62 23.40 -11.70 17.62
N PRO A 63 23.39 -11.61 18.97
CA PRO A 63 24.35 -12.33 19.80
C PRO A 63 24.24 -13.86 19.72
N TYR A 64 23.12 -14.37 19.21
CA TYR A 64 22.90 -15.81 19.02
C TYR A 64 23.38 -16.30 17.66
N CYS A 65 23.73 -15.40 16.74
CA CYS A 65 24.30 -15.74 15.44
C CYS A 65 25.82 -15.93 15.58
N THR A 66 26.31 -17.12 15.22
CA THR A 66 27.75 -17.42 15.21
C THR A 66 28.47 -16.67 14.09
N GLU A 67 27.77 -16.40 12.99
CA GLU A 67 28.27 -15.63 11.86
C GLU A 67 27.19 -14.66 11.38
N LEU A 68 27.62 -13.45 10.99
CA LEU A 68 26.76 -12.44 10.39
C LEU A 68 27.22 -12.16 8.97
N SER A 69 26.28 -11.88 8.07
CA SER A 69 26.60 -11.31 6.77
C SER A 69 27.29 -9.94 6.94
N PRO A 70 28.14 -9.51 5.99
CA PRO A 70 28.73 -8.18 6.02
C PRO A 70 27.67 -7.07 6.15
N THR A 71 26.54 -7.23 5.46
CA THR A 71 25.42 -6.29 5.49
C THR A 71 24.73 -6.25 6.86
N ALA A 72 24.45 -7.40 7.48
CA ALA A 72 23.86 -7.46 8.81
C ALA A 72 24.79 -6.88 9.88
N ALA A 73 26.09 -7.15 9.78
CA ALA A 73 27.11 -6.58 10.66
C ALA A 73 27.22 -5.05 10.51
N GLN A 74 27.22 -4.55 9.27
CA GLN A 74 27.26 -3.11 8.98
C GLN A 74 26.02 -2.37 9.50
N ILE A 75 24.82 -2.93 9.29
CA ILE A 75 23.55 -2.34 9.71
C ILE A 75 23.35 -2.49 11.22
N GLY A 76 23.93 -3.51 11.84
CA GLY A 76 23.71 -3.82 13.25
C GLY A 76 22.29 -4.32 13.52
N SER A 77 21.76 -5.16 12.61
CA SER A 77 20.41 -5.73 12.68
C SER A 77 20.30 -6.97 11.79
N VAL A 78 19.61 -8.00 12.27
CA VAL A 78 19.33 -9.27 11.57
C VAL A 78 17.82 -9.44 11.42
N ASN A 79 17.33 -9.59 10.19
CA ASN A 79 15.92 -9.90 9.92
C ASN A 79 15.75 -11.33 9.35
N THR A 80 16.84 -12.07 9.14
CA THR A 80 16.84 -13.39 8.54
C THR A 80 17.90 -14.26 9.22
N ILE A 81 17.51 -15.43 9.70
CA ILE A 81 18.37 -16.41 10.38
C ILE A 81 18.28 -17.72 9.62
N VAL A 82 19.42 -18.38 9.41
CA VAL A 82 19.50 -19.73 8.86
C VAL A 82 20.24 -20.62 9.85
N ARG A 83 19.64 -21.76 10.21
CA ARG A 83 20.33 -22.80 10.98
C ARG A 83 21.19 -23.63 10.04
N ARG A 84 22.49 -23.67 10.31
CA ARG A 84 23.45 -24.47 9.55
C ARG A 84 23.42 -25.92 10.01
N SER A 85 24.02 -26.81 9.21
CA SER A 85 24.07 -28.25 9.48
C SER A 85 24.80 -28.61 10.78
N ASP A 86 25.69 -27.74 11.27
CA ASP A 86 26.38 -27.88 12.56
C ASP A 86 25.56 -27.34 13.75
N GLY A 87 24.33 -26.88 13.49
CA GLY A 87 23.42 -26.29 14.48
C GLY A 87 23.65 -24.80 14.74
N SER A 88 24.73 -24.20 14.23
CA SER A 88 25.02 -22.77 14.39
C SER A 88 24.03 -21.91 13.63
N LEU A 89 23.84 -20.68 14.09
CA LEU A 89 22.95 -19.71 13.45
C LEU A 89 23.76 -18.71 12.62
N TYR A 90 23.38 -18.55 11.36
CA TYR A 90 23.85 -17.49 10.48
C TYR A 90 22.80 -16.38 10.40
N GLY A 91 23.20 -15.13 10.59
CA GLY A 91 22.31 -13.96 10.53
C GLY A 91 22.56 -13.09 9.30
N ASP A 92 21.49 -12.70 8.62
CA ASP A 92 21.51 -11.78 7.48
C ASP A 92 20.44 -10.68 7.63
N ASN A 93 20.54 -9.65 6.78
CA ASN A 93 19.60 -8.55 6.68
C ASN A 93 19.09 -8.42 5.24
N THR A 94 17.99 -9.10 4.95
CA THR A 94 17.30 -9.09 3.66
C THR A 94 16.42 -7.86 3.46
N ASP A 95 16.16 -7.05 4.50
CA ASP A 95 15.53 -5.73 4.32
C ASP A 95 16.41 -4.87 3.40
N ALA A 96 17.75 -4.98 3.52
CA ALA A 96 18.69 -4.24 2.67
C ALA A 96 18.53 -4.60 1.20
N PHE A 97 18.45 -5.90 0.89
CA PHE A 97 18.16 -6.39 -0.46
C PHE A 97 16.80 -5.90 -0.95
N GLY A 98 15.77 -5.94 -0.10
CA GLY A 98 14.43 -5.47 -0.46
C GLY A 98 14.39 -3.98 -0.77
N PHE A 99 15.05 -3.16 0.03
CA PHE A 99 15.09 -1.70 -0.15
C PHE A 99 15.94 -1.30 -1.36
N GLU A 100 17.06 -1.99 -1.61
CA GLU A 100 17.87 -1.79 -2.83
C GLU A 100 17.06 -2.11 -4.09
N ASN A 101 16.36 -3.25 -4.10
CA ASN A 101 15.50 -3.64 -5.23
C ASN A 101 14.34 -2.66 -5.45
N LEU A 102 13.74 -2.13 -4.37
CA LEU A 102 12.72 -1.07 -4.47
C LEU A 102 13.23 0.14 -5.25
N ILE A 103 14.47 0.58 -5.00
CA ILE A 103 15.10 1.71 -5.69
C ILE A 103 15.40 1.36 -7.15
N VAL A 104 16.10 0.24 -7.37
CA VAL A 104 16.62 -0.14 -8.70
C VAL A 104 15.48 -0.47 -9.66
N HIS A 105 14.48 -1.23 -9.21
CA HIS A 105 13.33 -1.61 -10.03
C HIS A 105 12.54 -0.39 -10.52
N ASN A 106 12.41 0.64 -9.69
CA ASN A 106 11.67 1.86 -10.03
C ASN A 106 12.52 2.91 -10.76
N GLY A 107 13.76 2.59 -11.14
CA GLY A 107 14.64 3.49 -11.89
C GLY A 107 15.01 4.77 -11.14
N ILE A 108 14.94 4.76 -9.80
CA ILE A 108 15.27 5.93 -8.99
C ILE A 108 16.80 6.06 -8.87
N GLU A 109 17.37 7.06 -9.54
CA GLU A 109 18.82 7.30 -9.51
C GLU A 109 19.25 7.91 -8.18
N VAL A 110 20.08 7.20 -7.40
CA VAL A 110 20.60 7.65 -6.09
C VAL A 110 22.03 8.22 -6.16
N LYS A 111 22.84 7.74 -7.10
CA LYS A 111 24.27 8.05 -7.17
C LYS A 111 24.51 9.57 -7.31
N GLY A 112 25.33 10.12 -6.42
CA GLY A 112 25.70 11.54 -6.39
C GLY A 112 24.64 12.47 -5.79
N LYS A 113 23.48 11.94 -5.39
CA LYS A 113 22.35 12.73 -4.90
C LYS A 113 22.30 12.82 -3.37
N LYS A 114 21.69 13.89 -2.87
CA LYS A 114 21.37 14.05 -1.44
C LYS A 114 20.07 13.34 -1.10
N ALA A 115 20.10 12.49 -0.08
CA ALA A 115 18.96 11.73 0.39
C ALA A 115 18.56 12.10 1.83
N LEU A 116 17.26 12.27 2.07
CA LEU A 116 16.68 12.37 3.41
C LEU A 116 16.02 11.05 3.80
N VAL A 117 16.39 10.52 4.96
CA VAL A 117 15.74 9.36 5.58
C VAL A 117 14.90 9.85 6.76
N LEU A 118 13.58 9.66 6.67
CA LEU A 118 12.65 10.09 7.71
C LEU A 118 12.51 8.99 8.76
N GLY A 119 12.87 9.27 10.01
CA GLY A 119 12.81 8.34 11.13
C GLY A 119 14.15 7.73 11.53
N THR A 120 14.20 7.11 12.71
CA THR A 120 15.42 6.54 13.32
C THR A 120 15.28 5.06 13.70
N GLY A 121 14.27 4.38 13.15
CA GLY A 121 14.00 2.96 13.42
C GLY A 121 14.93 2.00 12.67
N GLY A 122 14.69 0.69 12.78
CA GLY A 122 15.49 -0.33 12.09
C GLY A 122 15.54 -0.14 10.57
N ALA A 123 14.38 0.15 9.95
CA ALA A 123 14.29 0.44 8.51
C ALA A 123 15.10 1.69 8.10
N SER A 124 15.23 2.69 8.99
CA SER A 124 16.06 3.87 8.75
C SER A 124 17.53 3.50 8.60
N VAL A 125 18.06 2.64 9.48
CA VAL A 125 19.47 2.23 9.44
C VAL A 125 19.75 1.43 8.16
N THR A 126 18.83 0.55 7.77
CA THR A 126 18.89 -0.18 6.49
C THR A 126 18.89 0.79 5.30
N ALA A 127 17.93 1.72 5.25
CA ALA A 127 17.82 2.69 4.16
C ALA A 127 19.10 3.54 4.04
N GLN A 128 19.64 4.02 5.17
CA GLN A 128 20.89 4.77 5.18
C GLN A 128 22.07 3.97 4.61
N ALA A 129 22.21 2.70 5.00
CA ALA A 129 23.29 1.84 4.52
C ALA A 129 23.17 1.60 3.01
N VAL A 130 21.97 1.28 2.52
CA VAL A 130 21.70 1.04 1.10
C VAL A 130 21.94 2.31 0.27
N LEU A 131 21.42 3.47 0.70
CA LEU A 131 21.62 4.75 -0.01
C LEU A 131 23.12 5.11 -0.12
N LYS A 132 23.90 4.89 0.95
CA LYS A 132 25.35 5.07 0.93
C LYS A 132 26.04 4.11 -0.03
N ASN A 133 25.66 2.83 -0.01
CA ASN A 133 26.23 1.80 -0.89
C ASN A 133 25.92 2.06 -2.38
N LEU A 134 24.75 2.63 -2.68
CA LEU A 134 24.37 3.09 -4.02
C LEU A 134 25.03 4.42 -4.44
N GLY A 135 25.82 5.02 -3.55
CA GLY A 135 26.65 6.18 -3.86
C GLY A 135 25.95 7.52 -3.71
N ALA A 136 24.94 7.65 -2.83
CA ALA A 136 24.42 8.95 -2.42
C ALA A 136 25.58 9.87 -1.96
N SER A 137 25.55 11.14 -2.36
CA SER A 137 26.57 12.12 -1.97
C SER A 137 26.46 12.51 -0.50
N GLU A 138 25.24 12.52 0.02
CA GLU A 138 24.91 12.83 1.40
C GLU A 138 23.65 12.06 1.81
N VAL A 139 23.65 11.52 3.03
CA VAL A 139 22.46 10.88 3.62
C VAL A 139 22.20 11.52 4.99
N VAL A 140 21.08 12.23 5.09
CA VAL A 140 20.64 12.95 6.30
C VAL A 140 19.46 12.23 6.91
N VAL A 141 19.46 12.10 8.24
CA VAL A 141 18.37 11.46 8.98
C VAL A 141 17.53 12.51 9.68
N ILE A 142 16.24 12.56 9.36
CA ILE A 142 15.30 13.46 10.02
C ILE A 142 14.61 12.72 11.17
N SER A 143 14.72 13.29 12.36
CA SER A 143 14.07 12.76 13.56
C SER A 143 13.18 13.81 14.22
N ARG A 144 12.47 13.45 15.29
CA ARG A 144 11.64 14.40 16.04
C ARG A 144 12.47 15.39 16.88
N LYS A 145 13.72 15.04 17.21
CA LYS A 145 14.60 15.83 18.09
C LYS A 145 16.05 15.59 17.68
N GLY A 146 16.84 16.65 17.57
CA GLY A 146 18.25 16.54 17.20
C GLY A 146 18.68 17.69 16.31
N GLU A 147 19.87 17.58 15.73
CA GLU A 147 20.43 18.55 14.80
C GLU A 147 19.53 18.75 13.58
N ASP A 148 19.17 17.66 12.91
CA ASP A 148 18.25 17.64 11.77
C ASP A 148 16.90 17.06 12.19
N ASN A 149 15.85 17.87 12.08
CA ASN A 149 14.52 17.55 12.58
C ASN A 149 13.43 18.23 11.74
N TYR A 150 12.18 17.88 12.02
CA TYR A 150 11.03 18.39 11.25
C TYR A 150 10.82 19.91 11.35
N GLU A 151 11.30 20.58 12.41
CA GLU A 151 11.17 22.03 12.57
C GLU A 151 12.17 22.81 11.70
N ASN A 152 13.29 22.19 11.33
CA ASN A 152 14.34 22.81 10.55
C ASN A 152 14.62 22.11 9.20
N ILE A 153 13.69 21.25 8.77
CA ILE A 153 13.82 20.43 7.56
C ILE A 153 14.02 21.26 6.29
N ALA A 154 13.55 22.52 6.28
CA ALA A 154 13.75 23.47 5.18
C ALA A 154 15.24 23.74 4.87
N LYS A 155 16.16 23.47 5.81
CA LYS A 155 17.62 23.50 5.55
C LYS A 155 18.06 22.51 4.48
N HIS A 156 17.28 21.46 4.26
CA HIS A 156 17.54 20.40 3.28
C HIS A 156 16.64 20.53 2.04
N ALA A 157 16.19 21.74 1.68
CA ALA A 157 15.40 21.98 0.46
C ALA A 157 16.10 21.54 -0.84
N ASP A 158 17.42 21.35 -0.80
CA ASP A 158 18.25 20.80 -1.88
C ASP A 158 18.17 19.27 -2.03
N THR A 159 17.36 18.59 -1.22
CA THR A 159 17.18 17.13 -1.25
C THR A 159 16.61 16.67 -2.59
N GLU A 160 17.15 15.56 -3.08
CA GLU A 160 16.75 14.96 -4.35
C GLU A 160 16.08 13.59 -4.16
N ILE A 161 16.30 12.91 -3.03
CA ILE A 161 15.68 11.62 -2.69
C ILE A 161 15.11 11.68 -1.26
N ILE A 162 13.86 11.24 -1.07
CA ILE A 162 13.26 11.07 0.27
C ILE A 162 12.92 9.60 0.48
N ALA A 163 13.30 9.04 1.63
CA ALA A 163 12.90 7.72 2.10
C ALA A 163 12.10 7.84 3.40
N ASN A 164 10.80 7.57 3.36
CA ASN A 164 9.99 7.42 4.56
C ASN A 164 10.26 6.06 5.20
N THR A 165 10.82 6.08 6.41
CA THR A 165 11.02 4.90 7.24
C THR A 165 10.27 5.01 8.58
N THR A 166 9.33 5.95 8.66
CA THR A 166 8.44 6.15 9.80
C THR A 166 7.14 5.37 9.60
N PRO A 167 6.35 5.12 10.66
CA PRO A 167 5.00 4.57 10.52
C PRO A 167 3.96 5.62 10.07
N VAL A 168 4.36 6.87 9.78
CA VAL A 168 3.41 7.91 9.36
C VAL A 168 2.81 7.54 8.00
N GLY A 169 1.48 7.63 7.90
CA GLY A 169 0.73 7.25 6.71
C GLY A 169 0.23 5.81 6.70
N MET A 170 0.73 4.96 7.61
CA MET A 170 0.33 3.56 7.73
C MET A 170 -1.07 3.40 8.35
N TYR A 171 -1.80 2.36 7.93
CA TYR A 171 -3.05 1.94 8.57
C TYR A 171 -2.90 1.70 10.08
N PRO A 172 -3.85 2.15 10.93
CA PRO A 172 -5.14 2.78 10.60
C PRO A 172 -5.10 4.31 10.44
N ASN A 173 -3.92 4.93 10.55
CA ASN A 173 -3.74 6.38 10.58
C ASN A 173 -3.35 6.97 9.21
N ASN A 174 -4.05 6.52 8.16
CA ASN A 174 -3.88 6.99 6.78
C ASN A 174 -4.11 8.51 6.65
N GLY A 175 -3.76 9.07 5.49
CA GLY A 175 -4.04 10.47 5.15
C GLY A 175 -3.06 11.50 5.73
N LYS A 176 -1.99 11.04 6.40
CA LYS A 176 -0.91 11.90 6.89
C LYS A 176 0.39 11.58 6.16
N ALA A 177 1.09 12.61 5.68
CA ALA A 177 2.44 12.51 5.16
C ALA A 177 3.44 12.95 6.24
N ALA A 178 4.64 12.36 6.25
CA ALA A 178 5.69 12.74 7.19
C ALA A 178 6.26 14.15 6.90
N VAL A 179 6.22 14.57 5.64
CA VAL A 179 6.71 15.86 5.14
C VAL A 179 5.84 16.32 3.98
N ASP A 180 5.80 17.63 3.73
CA ASP A 180 5.24 18.20 2.50
C ASP A 180 6.33 18.26 1.42
N LEU A 181 6.13 17.52 0.32
CA LEU A 181 7.09 17.41 -0.78
C LEU A 181 7.33 18.72 -1.53
N THR A 182 6.43 19.70 -1.44
CA THR A 182 6.60 21.01 -2.11
C THR A 182 7.77 21.83 -1.55
N GLN A 183 8.28 21.46 -0.38
CA GLN A 183 9.48 22.05 0.23
C GLN A 183 10.79 21.65 -0.45
N PHE A 184 10.76 20.64 -1.35
CA PHE A 184 11.94 20.05 -1.97
C PHE A 184 11.89 20.19 -3.50
N PRO A 185 12.22 21.37 -4.06
CA PRO A 185 12.09 21.64 -5.49
C PRO A 185 13.00 20.82 -6.40
N LYS A 186 13.98 20.10 -5.85
CA LYS A 186 14.90 19.22 -6.60
C LYS A 186 14.55 17.74 -6.47
N LEU A 187 13.44 17.41 -5.82
CA LEU A 187 13.09 16.03 -5.53
C LEU A 187 12.86 15.24 -6.82
N SER A 188 13.53 14.10 -6.91
CA SER A 188 13.57 13.21 -8.08
C SER A 188 13.23 11.75 -7.74
N GLY A 189 12.98 11.46 -6.46
CA GLY A 189 12.59 10.13 -6.00
C GLY A 189 11.99 10.14 -4.60
N VAL A 190 10.88 9.42 -4.41
CA VAL A 190 10.24 9.20 -3.11
C VAL A 190 10.05 7.71 -2.85
N LEU A 191 10.63 7.22 -1.76
CA LEU A 191 10.55 5.83 -1.34
C LEU A 191 9.76 5.77 -0.04
N ASP A 192 8.80 4.87 0.06
CA ASP A 192 8.05 4.64 1.30
C ASP A 192 8.10 3.16 1.66
N VAL A 193 8.60 2.84 2.86
CA VAL A 193 8.64 1.44 3.34
C VAL A 193 7.26 0.96 3.80
N VAL A 194 6.30 1.88 3.95
CA VAL A 194 4.90 1.53 4.22
C VAL A 194 4.29 0.89 2.97
N TYR A 195 3.61 -0.25 3.17
CA TYR A 195 2.92 -0.98 2.10
C TYR A 195 1.39 -1.03 2.30
N ASN A 196 0.88 -0.55 3.43
CA ASN A 196 -0.54 -0.46 3.72
C ASN A 196 -0.85 0.91 4.36
N PRO A 197 -1.51 1.84 3.64
CA PRO A 197 -2.20 1.66 2.35
C PRO A 197 -1.26 1.45 1.15
N ALA A 198 -1.81 1.07 -0.01
CA ALA A 198 -1.06 0.89 -1.26
C ALA A 198 -0.36 2.19 -1.69
N ARG A 199 -1.02 3.34 -1.48
CA ARG A 199 -0.48 4.68 -1.67
C ARG A 199 -0.68 5.48 -0.39
N THR A 200 0.40 5.81 0.31
CA THR A 200 0.35 6.73 1.46
C THR A 200 0.08 8.16 0.97
N ALA A 201 -0.29 9.07 1.88
CA ALA A 201 -0.43 10.49 1.53
C ALA A 201 0.86 11.09 0.94
N LEU A 202 2.03 10.55 1.33
CA LEU A 202 3.32 10.94 0.77
C LEU A 202 3.44 10.51 -0.71
N LEU A 203 3.05 9.27 -1.03
CA LEU A 203 3.07 8.75 -2.39
C LEU A 203 2.02 9.43 -3.27
N LEU A 204 0.81 9.66 -2.76
CA LEU A 204 -0.24 10.42 -3.48
C LEU A 204 0.23 11.85 -3.82
N GLN A 205 0.94 12.51 -2.89
CA GLN A 205 1.54 13.80 -3.18
C GLN A 205 2.65 13.70 -4.24
N ALA A 206 3.47 12.64 -4.22
CA ALA A 206 4.51 12.43 -5.23
C ALA A 206 3.91 12.22 -6.63
N GLU A 207 2.87 11.37 -6.76
CA GLU A 207 2.12 11.17 -8.00
C GLU A 207 1.57 12.49 -8.55
N ARG A 208 0.93 13.30 -7.69
CA ARG A 208 0.37 14.61 -8.07
C ARG A 208 1.44 15.60 -8.56
N LEU A 209 2.65 15.51 -8.03
CA LEU A 209 3.78 16.35 -8.43
C LEU A 209 4.58 15.77 -9.60
N GLY A 210 4.22 14.59 -10.10
CA GLY A 210 4.95 13.90 -11.16
C GLY A 210 6.34 13.41 -10.72
N ILE A 211 6.53 13.14 -9.43
CA ILE A 211 7.80 12.70 -8.85
C ILE A 211 7.80 11.16 -8.84
N PRO A 212 8.82 10.49 -9.41
CA PRO A 212 8.95 9.04 -9.32
C PRO A 212 8.87 8.55 -7.87
N CYS A 213 8.00 7.59 -7.60
CA CYS A 213 7.79 7.10 -6.24
C CYS A 213 7.50 5.60 -6.17
N ALA A 214 7.84 4.99 -5.04
CA ALA A 214 7.64 3.56 -4.83
C ALA A 214 7.24 3.23 -3.38
N GLY A 215 6.28 2.32 -3.22
CA GLY A 215 5.78 1.86 -1.91
C GLY A 215 6.39 0.53 -1.44
N GLY A 216 6.11 0.15 -0.19
CA GLY A 216 6.84 -0.91 0.48
C GLY A 216 6.51 -2.35 0.08
N LEU A 217 5.46 -2.58 -0.74
CA LEU A 217 5.03 -3.95 -1.08
C LEU A 217 6.09 -4.70 -1.88
N TYR A 218 6.71 -4.04 -2.86
CA TYR A 218 7.78 -4.61 -3.66
C TYR A 218 9.01 -4.97 -2.80
N MET A 219 9.35 -4.12 -1.83
CA MET A 219 10.38 -4.39 -0.83
C MET A 219 10.04 -5.63 0.01
N LEU A 220 8.79 -5.77 0.47
CA LEU A 220 8.31 -6.89 1.27
C LEU A 220 8.43 -8.23 0.52
N VAL A 221 8.11 -8.26 -0.76
CA VAL A 221 8.25 -9.46 -1.59
C VAL A 221 9.73 -9.74 -1.88
N SER A 222 10.51 -8.72 -2.22
CA SER A 222 11.94 -8.83 -2.51
C SER A 222 12.74 -9.42 -1.34
N GLN A 223 12.49 -8.95 -0.11
CA GLN A 223 13.17 -9.50 1.07
C GLN A 223 12.75 -10.95 1.37
N ALA A 224 11.50 -11.31 1.11
CA ALA A 224 11.00 -12.66 1.31
C ALA A 224 11.62 -13.63 0.30
N LYS A 225 11.72 -13.22 -0.98
CA LYS A 225 12.46 -13.94 -2.02
C LYS A 225 13.90 -14.20 -1.58
N ARG A 226 14.61 -13.16 -1.12
CA ARG A 226 16.01 -13.32 -0.66
C ARG A 226 16.14 -14.24 0.55
N SER A 227 15.19 -14.15 1.48
CA SER A 227 15.15 -15.03 2.66
C SER A 227 14.93 -16.49 2.24
N CYS A 228 14.04 -16.73 1.30
CA CYS A 228 13.78 -18.05 0.73
C CYS A 228 15.02 -18.64 0.03
N GLU A 229 15.78 -17.83 -0.71
CA GLU A 229 17.05 -18.28 -1.29
C GLU A 229 18.06 -18.70 -0.20
N LEU A 230 18.11 -17.97 0.91
CA LEU A 230 18.98 -18.30 2.06
C LEU A 230 18.51 -19.57 2.79
N PHE A 231 17.20 -19.76 2.98
CA PHE A 231 16.65 -20.95 3.63
C PHE A 231 16.87 -22.22 2.82
N THR A 232 16.69 -22.13 1.50
CA THR A 232 16.70 -23.31 0.61
C THR A 232 18.04 -23.56 -0.07
N GLY A 233 18.92 -22.56 -0.10
CA GLY A 233 20.15 -22.58 -0.90
C GLY A 233 19.91 -22.56 -2.42
N LYS A 234 18.67 -22.31 -2.87
CA LYS A 234 18.29 -22.28 -4.28
C LYS A 234 18.09 -20.84 -4.74
N SER A 235 18.55 -20.52 -5.94
CA SER A 235 18.24 -19.23 -6.56
C SER A 235 16.80 -19.21 -7.05
N ILE A 236 16.16 -18.05 -6.89
CA ILE A 236 14.81 -17.78 -7.39
C ILE A 236 14.90 -16.65 -8.43
N PRO A 237 14.25 -16.76 -9.60
CA PRO A 237 14.25 -15.69 -10.58
C PRO A 237 13.63 -14.40 -10.03
N ASP A 238 14.20 -13.25 -10.38
CA ASP A 238 13.66 -11.96 -9.91
C ASP A 238 12.26 -11.66 -10.48
N SER A 239 11.87 -12.29 -11.60
CA SER A 239 10.51 -12.22 -12.15
C SER A 239 9.43 -12.75 -11.19
N GLU A 240 9.80 -13.57 -10.20
CA GLU A 240 8.87 -14.02 -9.17
C GLU A 240 8.50 -12.87 -8.22
N ILE A 241 9.35 -11.86 -8.06
CA ILE A 241 9.03 -10.67 -7.27
C ILE A 241 7.86 -9.95 -7.93
N ASP A 242 7.96 -9.66 -9.22
CA ASP A 242 6.90 -8.98 -10.00
C ASP A 242 5.59 -9.77 -9.98
N ARG A 243 5.67 -11.10 -10.15
CA ARG A 243 4.49 -11.97 -10.16
C ARG A 243 3.76 -11.94 -8.81
N ILE A 244 4.50 -12.08 -7.71
CA ILE A 244 3.91 -12.12 -6.36
C ILE A 244 3.42 -10.74 -5.94
N GLU A 245 4.18 -9.68 -6.21
CA GLU A 245 3.78 -8.30 -5.95
C GLU A 245 2.45 -8.01 -6.65
N ARG A 246 2.32 -8.35 -7.93
CA ARG A 246 1.07 -8.16 -8.67
C ARG A 246 -0.10 -8.90 -8.04
N VAL A 247 0.08 -10.18 -7.70
CA VAL A 247 -0.99 -10.97 -7.05
C VAL A 247 -1.44 -10.30 -5.75
N LEU A 248 -0.51 -9.86 -4.91
CA LEU A 248 -0.83 -9.22 -3.63
C LEU A 248 -1.45 -7.84 -3.80
N SER A 249 -0.88 -7.03 -4.68
CA SER A 249 -1.40 -5.69 -5.02
C SER A 249 -2.84 -5.79 -5.46
N HIS A 250 -3.17 -6.75 -6.32
CA HIS A 250 -4.54 -6.96 -6.80
C HIS A 250 -5.46 -7.38 -5.68
N GLN A 251 -5.03 -8.29 -4.80
CA GLN A 251 -5.81 -8.71 -3.63
C GLN A 251 -6.04 -7.57 -2.63
N MET A 252 -5.06 -6.69 -2.45
CA MET A 252 -5.10 -5.59 -1.51
C MET A 252 -5.86 -4.37 -2.04
N GLN A 253 -5.87 -4.16 -3.35
CA GLN A 253 -6.55 -3.01 -3.94
C GLN A 253 -8.07 -3.17 -3.88
N ASN A 254 -8.76 -2.09 -3.53
CA ASN A 254 -10.18 -1.94 -3.73
C ASN A 254 -10.47 -1.73 -5.23
N ILE A 255 -11.60 -2.24 -5.69
CA ILE A 255 -12.15 -1.89 -6.99
C ILE A 255 -13.25 -0.86 -6.74
N VAL A 256 -12.99 0.39 -7.12
CA VAL A 256 -13.88 1.52 -6.89
C VAL A 256 -14.70 1.77 -8.15
N ILE A 257 -16.02 1.71 -8.03
CA ILE A 257 -16.96 1.84 -9.14
C ILE A 257 -17.59 3.24 -9.10
N ILE A 258 -17.23 4.07 -10.09
CA ILE A 258 -17.78 5.41 -10.31
C ILE A 258 -18.61 5.47 -11.60
N GLY A 259 -19.44 6.51 -11.73
CA GLY A 259 -20.24 6.74 -12.94
C GLY A 259 -21.62 7.31 -12.66
N MET A 260 -22.31 7.71 -13.72
CA MET A 260 -23.61 8.38 -13.63
C MET A 260 -24.66 7.55 -12.87
N PRO A 261 -25.64 8.19 -12.20
CA PRO A 261 -26.82 7.48 -11.71
C PRO A 261 -27.49 6.68 -12.85
N GLY A 262 -27.88 5.44 -12.58
CA GLY A 262 -28.48 4.55 -13.59
C GLY A 262 -27.50 3.93 -14.60
N SER A 263 -26.18 4.11 -14.42
CA SER A 263 -25.15 3.51 -15.29
C SER A 263 -24.94 2.00 -15.10
N GLY A 264 -25.50 1.40 -14.04
CA GLY A 264 -25.34 -0.03 -13.73
C GLY A 264 -24.30 -0.36 -12.65
N LYS A 265 -23.74 0.65 -11.95
CA LYS A 265 -22.75 0.48 -10.88
C LYS A 265 -23.11 -0.62 -9.88
N THR A 266 -24.30 -0.55 -9.28
CA THR A 266 -24.73 -1.52 -8.26
C THR A 266 -24.67 -2.95 -8.78
N THR A 267 -25.18 -3.20 -9.99
CA THR A 267 -25.18 -4.53 -10.59
C THR A 267 -23.76 -5.01 -10.93
N VAL A 268 -22.92 -4.15 -11.52
CA VAL A 268 -21.51 -4.45 -11.81
C VAL A 268 -20.75 -4.76 -10.53
N SER A 269 -20.92 -3.95 -9.48
CA SER A 269 -20.32 -4.15 -8.16
C SER A 269 -20.71 -5.50 -7.56
N THR A 270 -21.99 -5.87 -7.61
CA THR A 270 -22.48 -7.17 -7.12
C THR A 270 -21.84 -8.33 -7.85
N MET A 271 -21.82 -8.29 -9.19
CA MET A 271 -21.24 -9.37 -9.99
C MET A 271 -19.73 -9.51 -9.79
N LEU A 272 -19.00 -8.39 -9.65
CA LEU A 272 -17.57 -8.40 -9.35
C LEU A 272 -17.29 -9.00 -7.97
N ALA A 273 -18.08 -8.61 -6.96
CA ALA A 273 -17.94 -9.12 -5.61
C ALA A 273 -18.18 -10.63 -5.52
N GLU A 274 -19.21 -11.14 -6.19
CA GLU A 274 -19.52 -12.58 -6.25
C GLU A 274 -18.38 -13.36 -6.93
N LYS A 275 -17.86 -12.87 -8.06
CA LYS A 275 -16.78 -13.53 -8.80
C LYS A 275 -15.45 -13.51 -8.06
N LEU A 276 -15.16 -12.44 -7.32
CA LEU A 276 -13.88 -12.23 -6.63
C LEU A 276 -13.92 -12.62 -5.15
N GLY A 277 -15.09 -12.95 -4.59
CA GLY A 277 -15.26 -13.24 -3.17
C GLY A 277 -14.98 -12.02 -2.27
N ARG A 278 -15.26 -10.80 -2.75
CA ARG A 278 -14.96 -9.54 -2.03
C ARG A 278 -16.20 -8.94 -1.40
N LYS A 279 -16.02 -8.24 -0.28
CA LYS A 279 -17.10 -7.47 0.35
C LYS A 279 -17.42 -6.22 -0.47
N ILE A 280 -18.71 -5.88 -0.56
CA ILE A 280 -19.18 -4.64 -1.17
C ILE A 280 -19.44 -3.61 -0.08
N PHE A 281 -19.05 -2.38 -0.34
CA PHE A 281 -19.51 -1.19 0.36
C PHE A 281 -20.18 -0.25 -0.63
N ASP A 282 -21.36 0.26 -0.27
CA ASP A 282 -22.05 1.29 -1.04
C ASP A 282 -22.05 2.59 -0.24
N THR A 283 -21.42 3.64 -0.77
CA THR A 283 -21.24 4.89 -0.03
C THR A 283 -22.57 5.60 0.22
N ASP A 284 -23.55 5.51 -0.69
CA ASP A 284 -24.86 6.15 -0.52
C ASP A 284 -25.65 5.47 0.62
N THR A 285 -25.56 4.14 0.71
CA THR A 285 -26.12 3.38 1.84
C THR A 285 -25.45 3.77 3.16
N MET A 286 -24.11 3.84 3.18
CA MET A 286 -23.37 4.24 4.37
C MET A 286 -23.70 5.66 4.84
N VAL A 287 -23.86 6.60 3.91
CA VAL A 287 -24.29 7.98 4.23
C VAL A 287 -25.66 7.97 4.93
N ALA A 288 -26.62 7.22 4.39
CA ALA A 288 -27.96 7.16 4.96
C ALA A 288 -27.97 6.48 6.34
N GLU A 289 -27.23 5.37 6.50
CA GLU A 289 -27.10 4.64 7.76
C GLU A 289 -26.41 5.49 8.83
N ASN A 290 -25.28 6.12 8.51
CA ASN A 290 -24.51 6.96 9.45
C ASN A 290 -25.28 8.21 9.87
N ALA A 291 -26.07 8.80 8.96
CA ALA A 291 -26.91 9.96 9.27
C ALA A 291 -28.21 9.59 10.00
N GLY A 292 -28.63 8.32 9.95
CA GLY A 292 -29.96 7.90 10.41
C GLY A 292 -31.11 8.55 9.63
N MET A 293 -30.85 8.97 8.39
CA MET A 293 -31.76 9.72 7.52
C MET A 293 -31.70 9.17 6.10
N THR A 294 -32.81 9.20 5.38
CA THR A 294 -32.80 8.96 3.93
C THR A 294 -32.06 10.10 3.21
N ILE A 295 -31.49 9.84 2.04
CA ILE A 295 -30.82 10.87 1.24
C ILE A 295 -31.71 12.10 1.01
N PRO A 296 -33.00 11.98 0.61
CA PRO A 296 -33.88 13.14 0.47
C PRO A 296 -34.03 13.98 1.76
N GLU A 297 -34.08 13.34 2.93
CA GLU A 297 -34.14 14.03 4.23
C GLU A 297 -32.83 14.77 4.53
N ILE A 298 -31.68 14.19 4.19
CA ILE A 298 -30.37 14.85 4.31
C ILE A 298 -30.33 16.11 3.44
N PHE A 299 -30.77 16.02 2.17
CA PHE A 299 -30.84 17.19 1.28
C PHE A 299 -31.81 18.25 1.81
N ALA A 300 -32.97 17.85 2.36
CA ALA A 300 -33.92 18.79 2.93
C ALA A 300 -33.38 19.49 4.20
N ALA A 301 -32.65 18.78 5.04
CA ALA A 301 -32.15 19.29 6.32
C ALA A 301 -30.82 20.06 6.20
N GLN A 302 -29.91 19.60 5.33
CA GLN A 302 -28.51 20.08 5.27
C GLN A 302 -28.09 20.60 3.89
N GLY A 303 -28.96 20.48 2.89
CA GLY A 303 -28.65 20.85 1.51
C GLY A 303 -27.60 19.94 0.86
N GLU A 304 -27.22 20.27 -0.38
CA GLU A 304 -26.21 19.52 -1.11
C GLU A 304 -24.85 19.55 -0.43
N ALA A 305 -24.44 20.71 0.12
CA ALA A 305 -23.15 20.83 0.82
C ALA A 305 -23.05 19.87 2.02
N GLY A 306 -24.15 19.71 2.78
CA GLY A 306 -24.22 18.76 3.89
C GLY A 306 -24.13 17.32 3.42
N PHE A 307 -24.85 16.96 2.34
CA PHE A 307 -24.76 15.63 1.73
C PHE A 307 -23.33 15.33 1.24
N ARG A 308 -22.68 16.28 0.55
CA ARG A 308 -21.29 16.10 0.05
C ARG A 308 -20.28 15.89 1.16
N ARG A 309 -20.47 16.55 2.32
CA ARG A 309 -19.63 16.31 3.50
C ARG A 309 -19.78 14.87 4.00
N LEU A 310 -21.01 14.38 4.16
CA LEU A 310 -21.28 13.00 4.59
C LEU A 310 -20.77 11.98 3.56
N GLU A 311 -20.93 12.25 2.27
CA GLU A 311 -20.39 11.42 1.17
C GLU A 311 -18.86 11.33 1.24
N THR A 312 -18.18 12.42 1.57
CA THR A 312 -16.72 12.47 1.79
C THR A 312 -16.31 11.67 3.02
N GLU A 313 -17.06 11.79 4.13
CA GLU A 313 -16.80 11.01 5.36
C GLU A 313 -16.94 9.50 5.11
N ALA A 314 -18.01 9.06 4.44
CA ALA A 314 -18.20 7.66 4.05
C ALA A 314 -17.08 7.18 3.12
N THR A 315 -16.69 8.00 2.14
CA THR A 315 -15.58 7.72 1.23
C THR A 315 -14.25 7.56 1.97
N ALA A 316 -13.98 8.40 2.97
CA ALA A 316 -12.78 8.33 3.80
C ALA A 316 -12.74 7.07 4.67
N GLU A 317 -13.89 6.56 5.10
CA GLU A 317 -14.00 5.33 5.88
C GLU A 317 -13.69 4.10 5.01
N VAL A 318 -14.35 3.96 3.86
CA VAL A 318 -14.16 2.79 2.99
C VAL A 318 -12.84 2.82 2.24
N GLY A 319 -12.35 4.00 1.88
CA GLY A 319 -11.08 4.17 1.15
C GLY A 319 -9.86 3.68 1.92
N LYS A 320 -9.93 3.66 3.25
CA LYS A 320 -8.86 3.12 4.12
C LYS A 320 -8.79 1.60 4.13
N LEU A 321 -9.87 0.93 3.76
CA LEU A 321 -9.94 -0.53 3.71
C LEU A 321 -9.19 -1.06 2.47
N SER A 322 -8.95 -2.36 2.44
CA SER A 322 -8.23 -3.05 1.36
C SER A 322 -9.03 -4.27 0.88
N GLY A 323 -8.96 -4.56 -0.41
CA GLY A 323 -9.51 -5.77 -1.02
C GLY A 323 -11.03 -5.80 -1.15
N ASN A 324 -11.70 -4.64 -1.25
CA ASN A 324 -13.16 -4.55 -1.32
C ASN A 324 -13.66 -4.05 -2.68
N ILE A 325 -14.96 -4.18 -2.94
CA ILE A 325 -15.66 -3.46 -4.00
C ILE A 325 -16.32 -2.23 -3.38
N ILE A 326 -16.07 -1.04 -3.92
CA ILE A 326 -16.64 0.22 -3.42
C ILE A 326 -17.55 0.80 -4.51
N SER A 327 -18.86 0.74 -4.30
CA SER A 327 -19.87 1.39 -5.13
C SER A 327 -20.10 2.81 -4.63
N THR A 328 -19.89 3.80 -5.49
CA THR A 328 -20.01 5.21 -5.10
C THR A 328 -21.30 5.87 -5.57
N GLY A 329 -21.71 6.94 -4.88
CA GLY A 329 -22.71 7.88 -5.35
C GLY A 329 -22.27 8.59 -6.63
N GLY A 330 -23.20 8.87 -7.53
CA GLY A 330 -22.86 9.47 -8.84
C GLY A 330 -22.21 10.85 -8.76
N GLY A 331 -22.33 11.55 -7.63
CA GLY A 331 -21.73 12.87 -7.43
C GLY A 331 -20.39 12.86 -6.68
N VAL A 332 -19.86 11.69 -6.31
CA VAL A 332 -18.60 11.58 -5.54
C VAL A 332 -17.44 12.36 -6.18
N VAL A 333 -17.41 12.41 -7.51
CA VAL A 333 -16.37 13.07 -8.31
C VAL A 333 -16.42 14.61 -8.28
N THR A 334 -17.51 15.18 -7.75
CA THR A 334 -17.71 16.64 -7.66
C THR A 334 -16.90 17.28 -6.53
N VAL A 335 -16.40 16.47 -5.59
CA VAL A 335 -15.49 16.89 -4.52
C VAL A 335 -14.10 16.37 -4.84
N ALA A 336 -13.14 17.27 -5.08
CA ALA A 336 -11.80 16.88 -5.53
C ALA A 336 -11.05 16.01 -4.49
N GLU A 337 -11.27 16.23 -3.20
CA GLU A 337 -10.65 15.47 -2.10
C GLU A 337 -10.99 13.97 -2.15
N ASN A 338 -12.18 13.61 -2.66
CA ASN A 338 -12.60 12.20 -2.76
C ASN A 338 -11.69 11.36 -3.65
N TYR A 339 -10.95 11.98 -4.58
CA TYR A 339 -10.01 11.27 -5.43
C TYR A 339 -8.96 10.54 -4.60
N GLU A 340 -8.25 11.27 -3.74
CA GLU A 340 -7.16 10.69 -2.93
C GLU A 340 -7.68 9.65 -1.94
N LEU A 341 -8.88 9.88 -1.38
CA LEU A 341 -9.52 8.93 -0.48
C LEU A 341 -9.82 7.59 -1.16
N LEU A 342 -10.31 7.61 -2.40
CA LEU A 342 -10.60 6.42 -3.19
C LEU A 342 -9.34 5.79 -3.78
N HIS A 343 -8.38 6.62 -4.22
CA HIS A 343 -7.15 6.21 -4.90
C HIS A 343 -6.13 5.59 -3.95
N GLN A 344 -6.12 5.94 -2.65
CA GLN A 344 -5.11 5.46 -1.69
C GLN A 344 -4.94 3.94 -1.66
N ASN A 345 -6.03 3.21 -1.86
CA ASN A 345 -6.07 1.74 -1.92
C ASN A 345 -6.81 1.24 -3.16
N GLY A 346 -7.21 2.11 -4.09
CA GLY A 346 -8.16 1.78 -5.14
C GLY A 346 -7.54 1.70 -6.53
N VAL A 347 -8.18 0.91 -7.39
CA VAL A 347 -8.28 1.16 -8.82
C VAL A 347 -9.69 1.68 -9.11
N ILE A 348 -9.77 2.86 -9.72
CA ILE A 348 -11.02 3.56 -9.97
C ILE A 348 -11.51 3.23 -11.38
N VAL A 349 -12.62 2.50 -11.44
CA VAL A 349 -13.28 2.05 -12.66
C VAL A 349 -14.51 2.92 -12.91
N TRP A 350 -14.50 3.65 -14.02
CA TRP A 350 -15.65 4.39 -14.48
C TRP A 350 -16.53 3.53 -15.38
N ILE A 351 -17.77 3.32 -14.95
CA ILE A 351 -18.82 2.68 -15.76
C ILE A 351 -19.43 3.72 -16.71
N GLU A 352 -19.07 3.60 -17.98
CA GLU A 352 -19.57 4.43 -19.07
C GLU A 352 -20.85 3.85 -19.65
N ARG A 353 -21.87 4.69 -19.80
CA ARG A 353 -23.16 4.30 -20.39
C ARG A 353 -23.82 5.49 -21.03
N ASP A 354 -24.38 5.28 -22.22
CA ASP A 354 -25.06 6.31 -22.99
C ASP A 354 -26.20 6.94 -22.18
N THR A 355 -26.34 8.26 -22.25
CA THR A 355 -27.34 9.01 -21.45
C THR A 355 -28.78 8.57 -21.73
N ASN A 356 -29.05 8.10 -22.95
CA ASN A 356 -30.36 7.56 -23.36
C ASN A 356 -30.65 6.17 -22.75
N LYS A 357 -29.64 5.43 -22.28
CA LYS A 357 -29.74 4.10 -21.67
C LYS A 357 -29.69 4.12 -20.14
N LEU A 358 -29.51 5.28 -19.51
CA LEU A 358 -29.48 5.40 -18.04
C LEU A 358 -30.86 5.09 -17.46
N ALA A 359 -30.88 4.24 -16.42
CA ALA A 359 -32.11 3.93 -15.70
C ALA A 359 -32.73 5.21 -15.09
N ARG A 360 -34.06 5.32 -15.18
CA ARG A 360 -34.80 6.54 -14.83
C ARG A 360 -35.55 6.47 -13.49
N ASP A 361 -35.64 5.28 -12.89
CA ASP A 361 -36.47 5.00 -11.71
C ASP A 361 -35.82 5.45 -10.39
N GLY A 362 -36.64 5.86 -9.41
CA GLY A 362 -36.22 6.23 -8.05
C GLY A 362 -35.67 7.66 -7.89
N ARG A 363 -35.80 8.53 -8.90
CA ARG A 363 -35.27 9.91 -8.82
C ARG A 363 -36.19 10.83 -8.01
N PRO A 364 -35.67 11.59 -7.03
CA PRO A 364 -36.40 12.70 -6.43
C PRO A 364 -36.84 13.68 -7.53
N ILE A 365 -38.13 14.05 -7.55
CA ILE A 365 -38.75 14.93 -8.56
C ILE A 365 -38.22 16.38 -8.48
N SER A 366 -37.30 16.69 -7.56
CA SER A 366 -36.58 17.96 -7.50
C SER A 366 -35.14 17.79 -7.98
N LEU A 367 -34.86 18.09 -9.26
CA LEU A 367 -33.71 18.88 -9.71
C LEU A 367 -33.82 19.04 -11.24
N SER A 368 -34.13 20.27 -11.61
CA SER A 368 -34.43 20.81 -12.94
C SER A 368 -33.23 20.92 -13.88
N SER A 369 -32.31 19.96 -13.89
CA SER A 369 -31.17 19.92 -14.81
C SER A 369 -31.39 18.85 -15.88
N ASP A 370 -31.16 19.19 -17.15
CA ASP A 370 -31.12 18.20 -18.22
C ASP A 370 -30.07 17.14 -17.85
N LEU A 371 -30.41 15.85 -17.95
CA LEU A 371 -29.46 14.76 -17.72
C LEU A 371 -28.20 14.93 -18.57
N ASN A 372 -28.34 15.50 -19.76
CA ASN A 372 -27.23 15.80 -20.63
C ASN A 372 -26.35 16.93 -20.07
N GLU A 373 -26.92 17.97 -19.45
CA GLU A 373 -26.16 19.03 -18.78
C GLU A 373 -25.41 18.48 -17.56
N LEU A 374 -26.06 17.65 -16.75
CA LEU A 374 -25.43 17.00 -15.59
C LEU A 374 -24.28 16.08 -16.03
N TYR A 375 -24.50 15.28 -17.08
CA TYR A 375 -23.46 14.43 -17.65
C TYR A 375 -22.30 15.26 -18.20
N ALA A 376 -22.57 16.30 -18.98
CA ALA A 376 -21.55 17.19 -19.52
C ALA A 376 -20.70 17.85 -18.44
N ALA A 377 -21.32 18.25 -17.32
CA ALA A 377 -20.61 18.81 -16.17
C ALA A 377 -19.72 17.80 -15.43
N ARG A 378 -20.13 16.51 -15.37
CA ARG A 378 -19.41 15.46 -14.64
C ARG A 378 -18.42 14.68 -15.49
N LEU A 379 -18.57 14.67 -16.81
CA LEU A 379 -17.69 13.97 -17.75
C LEU A 379 -16.20 14.23 -17.50
N PRO A 380 -15.71 15.49 -17.45
CA PRO A 380 -14.29 15.75 -17.18
C PRO A 380 -13.85 15.32 -15.77
N LEU A 381 -14.78 15.20 -14.82
CA LEU A 381 -14.50 14.77 -13.45
C LEU A 381 -14.37 13.24 -13.36
N TYR A 382 -15.25 12.50 -14.05
CA TYR A 382 -15.10 11.04 -14.18
C TYR A 382 -13.80 10.69 -14.89
N ASP A 383 -13.47 11.38 -15.99
CA ASP A 383 -12.23 11.19 -16.73
C ASP A 383 -11.00 11.40 -15.84
N ARG A 384 -11.00 12.48 -15.04
CA ARG A 384 -9.92 12.76 -14.09
C ARG A 384 -9.80 11.71 -12.97
N PHE A 385 -10.91 11.14 -12.52
CA PHE A 385 -10.92 10.17 -11.41
C PHE A 385 -10.57 8.75 -11.85
N ALA A 386 -10.87 8.39 -13.10
CA ALA A 386 -10.81 7.01 -13.54
C ALA A 386 -9.39 6.58 -13.92
N ASP A 387 -8.96 5.44 -13.38
CA ASP A 387 -7.81 4.69 -13.91
C ASP A 387 -8.22 3.87 -15.13
N ILE A 388 -9.47 3.36 -15.12
CA ILE A 388 -10.02 2.46 -16.15
C ILE A 388 -11.41 2.94 -16.55
N LYS A 389 -11.72 2.86 -17.85
CA LYS A 389 -13.06 3.07 -18.40
C LYS A 389 -13.65 1.75 -18.85
N ALA A 390 -14.88 1.46 -18.44
CA ALA A 390 -15.60 0.24 -18.80
C ALA A 390 -16.92 0.61 -19.47
N ASP A 391 -17.06 0.26 -20.76
CA ASP A 391 -18.31 0.42 -21.50
C ASP A 391 -19.36 -0.55 -20.96
N ASN A 392 -20.54 -0.02 -20.61
CA ASN A 392 -21.72 -0.76 -20.18
C ASN A 392 -22.93 -0.44 -21.05
N ASN A 393 -22.70 -0.34 -22.36
CA ASN A 393 -23.73 -0.08 -23.36
C ASN A 393 -24.33 -1.37 -23.96
N GLY A 394 -23.66 -2.51 -23.76
CA GLY A 394 -24.04 -3.85 -24.21
C GLY A 394 -24.42 -4.80 -23.07
N ASP A 395 -23.94 -6.04 -23.13
CA ASP A 395 -24.17 -7.04 -22.08
C ASP A 395 -23.31 -6.73 -20.83
N ILE A 396 -23.93 -6.83 -19.65
CA ILE A 396 -23.26 -6.54 -18.39
C ILE A 396 -22.19 -7.58 -18.04
N ASN A 397 -22.32 -8.83 -18.50
CA ASN A 397 -21.30 -9.86 -18.29
C ASN A 397 -20.02 -9.51 -19.06
N ASP A 398 -20.16 -8.98 -20.27
CA ASP A 398 -19.01 -8.54 -21.07
C ASP A 398 -18.30 -7.37 -20.38
N THR A 399 -19.07 -6.43 -19.81
CA THR A 399 -18.54 -5.33 -18.99
C THR A 399 -17.73 -5.85 -17.80
N VAL A 400 -18.31 -6.78 -17.03
CA VAL A 400 -17.67 -7.35 -15.84
C VAL A 400 -16.41 -8.13 -16.21
N ASN A 401 -16.45 -8.91 -17.29
CA ASN A 401 -15.27 -9.63 -17.79
C ASN A 401 -14.18 -8.68 -18.26
N ALA A 402 -14.54 -7.62 -18.98
CA ALA A 402 -13.58 -6.59 -19.42
C ALA A 402 -12.91 -5.91 -18.22
N ILE A 403 -13.68 -5.55 -17.18
CA ILE A 403 -13.12 -4.99 -15.94
C ILE A 403 -12.12 -5.97 -15.32
N MET A 404 -12.50 -7.24 -15.17
CA MET A 404 -11.61 -8.27 -14.62
C MET A 404 -10.32 -8.47 -15.42
N GLU A 405 -10.33 -8.29 -16.74
CA GLU A 405 -9.10 -8.34 -17.55
C GLU A 405 -8.27 -7.06 -17.45
N MET A 406 -8.89 -5.88 -17.35
CA MET A 406 -8.18 -4.60 -17.24
C MET A 406 -7.53 -4.38 -15.87
N ILE A 407 -8.05 -5.03 -14.83
CA ILE A 407 -7.48 -5.02 -13.48
C ILE A 407 -6.53 -6.19 -13.23
N LYS A 408 -6.06 -6.93 -14.25
CA LYS A 408 -5.01 -7.97 -14.16
C LYS A 408 -3.65 -7.40 -14.56
#